data_AF-A0A2D5A9Q0-F1
#
_entry.id   AF-A0A2D5A9Q0-F1
#
_cell.length_a   1.000
_cell.length_b   1.000
_cell.length_c   1.000
_cell.angle_alpha   90.00
_cell.angle_beta   90.00
_cell.angle_gamma   90.00
#
_symmetry.space_group_name_H-M   'P 1'
#
loop_
_entity.id
_entity.type
_entity.pdbx_description
1 polymer ?
#
loop_
_entity_poly.entity_id
_entity_poly.type
_entity_poly.pdbx_seq_one_letter_code
_entity_poly.pdbx_strand_id
1 'polypeptide(L)'
;MLSAHPRVRLGGVDVSEPMLVRARTRLAAWSDRVELHRRDLAGPDALLGLGSFDVAISSMTLHHLSSASIRRLYADIATSMRSAGVLVEIDRFEPPDSGRARVLHRIGFSPLRRIGPLRRAVDRLGIEIESRGGVGSDRPTRMRLVDRIAMLEAAGFTCNFDADPVAVTLVARRTGSSSIDR
;
A
#
# COMPACT_ATOMS: atom_id res chain seq x y z
N MET A 1 0.11 6.73 15.24
CA MET A 1 -1.25 6.51 14.67
C MET A 1 -2.25 5.99 15.71
N LEU A 2 -2.15 4.73 16.18
CA LEU A 2 -3.17 4.14 17.07
C LEU A 2 -3.23 4.80 18.46
N SER A 3 -2.11 5.37 18.92
CA SER A 3 -2.02 6.27 20.08
C SER A 3 -2.78 7.57 19.85
N ALA A 4 -2.57 8.23 18.71
CA ALA A 4 -3.18 9.51 18.35
C ALA A 4 -4.66 9.39 17.94
N HIS A 5 -5.11 8.21 17.50
CA HIS A 5 -6.47 7.96 17.02
C HIS A 5 -7.12 6.77 17.74
N PRO A 6 -7.79 7.00 18.88
CA PRO A 6 -8.39 5.93 19.69
C PRO A 6 -9.49 5.13 18.99
N ARG A 7 -10.14 5.72 17.98
CA ARG A 7 -11.23 5.08 17.22
C ARG A 7 -10.76 4.26 16.02
N VAL A 8 -9.48 4.33 15.65
CA VAL A 8 -8.94 3.56 14.53
C VAL A 8 -8.77 2.10 14.95
N ARG A 9 -9.21 1.21 14.07
CA ARG A 9 -8.95 -0.24 14.10
C ARG A 9 -8.03 -0.58 12.92
N LEU A 10 -7.15 -1.54 13.11
CA LEU A 10 -6.14 -1.94 12.13
C LEU A 10 -6.35 -3.41 11.74
N GLY A 11 -6.53 -3.67 10.44
CA GLY A 11 -6.35 -5.00 9.85
C GLY A 11 -4.99 -5.05 9.15
N GLY A 12 -4.21 -6.09 9.38
CA GLY A 12 -2.94 -6.33 8.69
C GLY A 12 -2.91 -7.70 8.03
N VAL A 13 -2.38 -7.75 6.81
CA VAL A 13 -2.20 -8.99 6.05
C VAL A 13 -0.76 -9.09 5.60
N ASP A 14 -0.11 -10.21 5.89
CA ASP A 14 1.24 -10.52 5.41
C ASP A 14 1.39 -12.04 5.24
N VAL A 15 2.20 -12.50 4.29
CA VAL A 15 2.51 -13.93 4.13
C VAL A 15 3.58 -14.39 5.13
N SER A 16 4.42 -13.45 5.59
CA SER A 16 5.58 -13.66 6.44
C SER A 16 5.21 -13.74 7.91
N GLU A 17 5.19 -14.96 8.46
CA GLU A 17 5.00 -15.17 9.90
C GLU A 17 5.98 -14.36 10.76
N PRO A 18 7.29 -14.27 10.43
CA PRO A 18 8.21 -13.41 11.18
C PRO A 18 7.81 -11.92 11.20
N MET A 19 7.19 -11.41 10.13
CA MET A 19 6.68 -10.03 10.11
C MET A 19 5.45 -9.87 11.00
N LEU A 20 4.52 -10.84 10.96
CA LEU A 20 3.34 -10.84 11.80
C LEU A 20 3.68 -10.92 13.29
N VAL A 21 4.63 -11.78 13.68
CA VAL A 21 5.12 -11.85 15.06
C VAL A 21 5.66 -10.49 15.51
N ARG A 22 6.50 -9.84 14.69
CA ARG A 22 7.03 -8.50 14.99
C ARG A 22 5.92 -7.45 15.10
N ALA A 23 4.91 -7.52 14.22
CA ALA A 23 3.77 -6.61 14.27
C ALA A 23 2.95 -6.82 15.56
N ARG A 24 2.66 -8.06 15.96
CA ARG A 24 1.99 -8.38 17.23
C ARG A 24 2.75 -7.82 18.42
N THR A 25 4.08 -7.99 18.47
CA THR A 25 4.90 -7.44 19.56
C THR A 25 4.84 -5.91 19.62
N ARG A 26 4.97 -5.23 18.47
CA ARG A 26 4.95 -3.76 18.43
C ARG A 26 3.58 -3.17 18.76
N LEU A 27 2.52 -3.88 18.40
CA LEU A 27 1.15 -3.41 18.52
C LEU A 27 0.42 -3.98 19.74
N ALA A 28 1.13 -4.64 20.66
CA ALA A 28 0.56 -5.34 21.80
C ALA A 28 -0.35 -4.45 22.67
N ALA A 29 0.03 -3.17 22.85
CA ALA A 29 -0.74 -2.18 23.61
C ALA A 29 -2.11 -1.83 23.00
N TRP A 30 -2.39 -2.26 21.76
CA TRP A 30 -3.63 -2.01 21.02
C TRP A 30 -4.23 -3.30 20.48
N SER A 31 -3.96 -4.44 21.12
CA SER A 31 -4.39 -5.76 20.66
C SER A 31 -5.92 -5.90 20.52
N ASP A 32 -6.69 -5.11 21.28
CA ASP A 32 -8.16 -5.00 21.17
C ASP A 32 -8.62 -4.32 19.86
N ARG A 33 -7.73 -3.58 19.19
CA ARG A 33 -8.01 -2.82 17.96
C ARG A 33 -7.23 -3.31 16.75
N VAL A 34 -6.46 -4.39 16.87
CA VAL A 34 -5.55 -4.88 15.85
C VAL A 34 -5.86 -6.34 15.52
N GLU A 35 -6.14 -6.61 14.25
CA GLU A 35 -6.33 -7.95 13.70
C GLU A 35 -5.27 -8.22 12.63
N LEU A 36 -4.57 -9.36 12.73
CA LEU A 36 -3.45 -9.69 11.85
C LEU A 36 -3.63 -11.09 11.26
N HIS A 37 -3.66 -11.16 9.93
CA HIS A 37 -3.94 -12.36 9.16
C HIS A 37 -2.72 -12.79 8.35
N ARG A 38 -2.38 -14.08 8.44
CA ARG A 38 -1.38 -14.68 7.56
C ARG A 38 -2.01 -15.12 6.25
N ARG A 39 -1.81 -14.36 5.18
CA ARG A 39 -2.35 -14.68 3.85
C ARG A 39 -1.41 -14.22 2.76
N ASP A 40 -1.51 -14.90 1.62
CA ASP A 40 -0.82 -14.50 0.40
C ASP A 40 -1.68 -13.48 -0.37
N LEU A 41 -1.13 -12.29 -0.61
CA LEU A 41 -1.78 -11.25 -1.42
C LEU A 41 -1.90 -11.66 -2.90
N ALA A 42 -1.13 -12.65 -3.35
CA ALA A 42 -1.26 -13.27 -4.66
C ALA A 42 -2.41 -14.29 -4.74
N GLY A 43 -3.05 -14.65 -3.63
CA GLY A 43 -4.20 -15.57 -3.56
C GLY A 43 -5.57 -14.88 -3.65
N PRO A 44 -6.63 -15.61 -4.08
CA PRO A 44 -7.99 -15.07 -4.19
C PRO A 44 -8.61 -14.69 -2.83
N ASP A 45 -8.11 -15.26 -1.74
CA ASP A 45 -8.66 -15.04 -0.40
C ASP A 45 -7.93 -13.94 0.38
N ALA A 46 -7.09 -13.14 -0.30
CA ALA A 46 -6.23 -12.13 0.31
C ALA A 46 -6.99 -11.24 1.31
N LEU A 47 -8.18 -10.76 0.92
CA LEU A 47 -9.01 -9.86 1.73
C LEU A 47 -10.29 -10.50 2.29
N LEU A 48 -10.45 -11.82 2.13
CA LEU A 48 -11.69 -12.52 2.49
C LEU A 48 -12.02 -12.35 3.98
N GLY A 49 -13.23 -11.89 4.31
CA GLY A 49 -13.67 -11.75 5.70
C GLY A 49 -13.04 -10.60 6.49
N LEU A 50 -12.25 -9.71 5.87
CA LEU A 50 -11.74 -8.49 6.53
C LEU A 50 -12.80 -7.39 6.69
N GLY A 51 -14.00 -7.58 6.11
CA GLY A 51 -15.05 -6.58 6.09
C GLY A 51 -14.70 -5.38 5.21
N SER A 52 -15.36 -4.24 5.49
CA SER A 52 -15.12 -3.01 4.76
C SER A 52 -14.20 -2.04 5.48
N PHE A 53 -13.37 -1.31 4.73
CA PHE A 53 -12.39 -0.37 5.28
C PHE A 53 -12.46 1.02 4.61
N ASP A 54 -12.04 2.03 5.37
CA ASP A 54 -11.97 3.43 4.93
C ASP A 54 -10.65 3.74 4.23
N VAL A 55 -9.56 3.08 4.67
CA VAL A 55 -8.21 3.28 4.15
C VAL A 55 -7.51 1.94 3.97
N ALA A 56 -6.91 1.74 2.80
CA ALA A 56 -5.95 0.66 2.54
C ALA A 56 -4.56 1.26 2.39
N ILE A 57 -3.55 0.62 3.00
CA ILE A 57 -2.15 1.06 2.91
C ILE A 57 -1.30 -0.13 2.50
N SER A 58 -0.51 0.05 1.44
CA SER A 58 0.53 -0.88 1.03
C SER A 58 1.88 -0.18 1.01
N SER A 59 2.91 -0.80 1.54
CA SER A 59 4.25 -0.22 1.59
C SER A 59 5.31 -1.27 1.29
N MET A 60 5.99 -1.11 0.16
CA MET A 60 7.08 -1.97 -0.31
C MET A 60 6.66 -3.44 -0.38
N THR A 61 5.45 -3.70 -0.88
CA THR A 61 4.83 -5.04 -0.86
C THR A 61 4.44 -5.51 -2.26
N LEU A 62 3.82 -4.65 -3.07
CA LEU A 62 3.17 -5.09 -4.31
C LEU A 62 4.17 -5.33 -5.44
N HIS A 63 5.40 -4.84 -5.34
CA HIS A 63 6.46 -5.14 -6.32
C HIS A 63 6.89 -6.62 -6.39
N HIS A 64 6.44 -7.45 -5.45
CA HIS A 64 6.64 -8.91 -5.50
C HIS A 64 5.53 -9.64 -6.28
N LEU A 65 4.45 -8.95 -6.63
CA LEU A 65 3.28 -9.56 -7.23
C LEU A 65 3.31 -9.48 -8.76
N SER A 66 2.70 -10.47 -9.41
CA SER A 66 2.46 -10.42 -10.85
C SER A 66 1.41 -9.35 -11.20
N SER A 67 1.43 -8.87 -12.45
CA SER A 67 0.41 -7.94 -12.95
C SER A 67 -1.03 -8.50 -12.87
N ALA A 68 -1.20 -9.82 -12.96
CA ALA A 68 -2.51 -10.45 -12.78
C ALA A 68 -2.96 -10.39 -11.31
N SER A 69 -2.05 -10.73 -10.38
CA SER A 69 -2.30 -10.67 -8.95
C SER A 69 -2.62 -9.25 -8.47
N ILE A 70 -1.91 -8.24 -8.97
CA ILE A 70 -2.14 -6.83 -8.64
C ILE A 70 -3.51 -6.36 -9.13
N ARG A 71 -3.89 -6.69 -10.37
CA ARG A 71 -5.22 -6.34 -10.91
C ARG A 71 -6.34 -6.93 -10.06
N ARG A 72 -6.24 -8.22 -9.71
CA ARG A 72 -7.21 -8.86 -8.82
C ARG A 72 -7.25 -8.17 -7.47
N LEU A 73 -6.08 -7.94 -6.85
CA LEU A 73 -6.00 -7.28 -5.55
C LEU A 73 -6.64 -5.88 -5.57
N TYR A 74 -6.49 -5.09 -6.63
CA TYR A 74 -7.19 -3.81 -6.72
C TYR A 74 -8.69 -3.94 -6.86
N ALA A 75 -9.18 -4.93 -7.61
CA ALA A 75 -10.61 -5.20 -7.67
C ALA A 75 -11.16 -5.63 -6.30
N ASP A 76 -10.42 -6.46 -5.56
CA ASP A 76 -10.78 -6.89 -4.21
C ASP A 76 -10.79 -5.67 -3.26
N ILE A 77 -9.76 -4.82 -3.33
CA ILE A 77 -9.68 -3.58 -2.55
C ILE A 77 -10.86 -2.65 -2.89
N ALA A 78 -11.18 -2.44 -4.17
CA ALA A 78 -12.29 -1.61 -4.60
C ALA A 78 -13.64 -2.13 -4.10
N THR A 79 -13.81 -3.45 -4.02
CA THR A 79 -15.02 -4.11 -3.53
C THR A 79 -15.17 -3.94 -2.01
N SER A 80 -14.08 -4.13 -1.27
CA SER A 80 -14.07 -4.03 0.19
C SER A 80 -14.01 -2.59 0.71
N MET A 81 -13.61 -1.63 -0.10
CA MET A 81 -13.45 -0.24 0.34
C MET A 81 -14.79 0.51 0.37
N ARG A 82 -15.04 1.29 1.44
CA ARG A 82 -16.22 2.17 1.53
C ARG A 82 -16.19 3.29 0.47
N SER A 83 -17.34 3.90 0.21
CA SER A 83 -17.41 5.09 -0.63
C SER A 83 -16.45 6.18 -0.12
N ALA A 84 -15.78 6.86 -1.04
CA ALA A 84 -14.73 7.84 -0.75
C ALA A 84 -13.50 7.32 0.01
N GLY A 85 -13.34 6.00 0.13
CA GLY A 85 -12.15 5.40 0.73
C GLY A 85 -10.87 5.68 -0.07
N VAL A 86 -9.73 5.52 0.61
CA VAL A 86 -8.41 5.86 0.07
C VAL A 86 -7.49 4.65 0.09
N LEU A 87 -6.84 4.37 -1.04
CA LEU A 87 -5.68 3.50 -1.12
C LEU A 87 -4.42 4.36 -1.15
N VAL A 88 -3.47 4.06 -0.28
CA VAL A 88 -2.11 4.62 -0.30
C VAL A 88 -1.14 3.50 -0.62
N GLU A 89 -0.45 3.59 -1.75
CA GLU A 89 0.59 2.65 -2.16
C GLU A 89 1.94 3.35 -2.19
N ILE A 90 2.93 2.78 -1.52
CA ILE A 90 4.29 3.27 -1.52
C ILE A 90 5.16 2.14 -2.05
N ASP A 91 5.62 2.25 -3.29
CA ASP A 91 6.35 1.17 -3.91
C ASP A 91 7.41 1.62 -4.93
N ARG A 92 8.16 0.65 -5.46
CA ARG A 92 9.17 0.83 -6.49
C ARG A 92 8.52 0.69 -7.87
N PHE A 93 8.78 1.65 -8.75
CA PHE A 93 8.32 1.63 -10.14
C PHE A 93 9.50 1.72 -11.09
N GLU A 94 9.29 1.27 -12.33
CA GLU A 94 10.23 1.56 -13.41
C GLU A 94 10.22 3.05 -13.73
N PRO A 95 11.40 3.68 -13.86
CA PRO A 95 11.49 5.03 -14.39
C PRO A 95 11.02 5.07 -15.86
N PRO A 96 10.48 6.21 -16.34
CA PRO A 96 10.17 6.39 -17.75
C PRO A 96 11.46 6.30 -18.58
N ASP A 97 11.43 5.48 -19.63
CA ASP A 97 12.46 5.21 -20.63
C ASP A 97 13.87 4.80 -20.14
N SER A 98 14.19 3.55 -20.45
CA SER A 98 15.45 2.84 -20.25
C SER A 98 16.60 3.34 -21.16
N GLY A 99 16.76 4.66 -21.28
CA GLY A 99 17.80 5.31 -22.07
C GLY A 99 18.58 6.33 -21.26
N ARG A 100 19.61 5.88 -20.53
CA ARG A 100 20.60 6.75 -19.86
C ARG A 100 20.04 7.74 -18.82
N ALA A 101 19.50 7.21 -17.72
CA ALA A 101 19.67 7.87 -16.43
C ALA A 101 20.67 7.04 -15.60
N ARG A 102 21.96 7.40 -15.65
CA ARG A 102 22.90 7.03 -14.58
C ARG A 102 22.45 7.78 -13.32
N VAL A 103 21.38 7.31 -12.68
CA VAL A 103 21.23 7.56 -11.25
C VAL A 103 22.15 6.55 -10.60
N LEU A 104 23.17 7.06 -9.91
CA LEU A 104 24.05 6.27 -9.07
C LEU A 104 23.18 5.58 -8.00
N HIS A 105 22.63 4.41 -8.31
CA HIS A 105 21.86 3.60 -7.36
C HIS A 105 22.87 2.96 -6.41
N ARG A 106 23.42 3.77 -5.50
CA ARG A 106 24.07 3.25 -4.31
C ARG A 106 22.96 2.59 -3.51
N ILE A 107 22.89 1.26 -3.58
CA ILE A 107 22.27 0.44 -2.54
C ILE A 107 23.11 0.67 -1.29
N GLY A 108 22.82 1.79 -0.63
CA GLY A 108 23.28 2.10 0.70
C GLY A 108 22.01 2.22 1.51
N PHE A 109 21.81 1.28 2.43
CA PHE A 109 20.90 1.40 3.56
C PHE A 109 21.11 2.75 4.23
N SER A 110 20.37 3.77 3.80
CA SER A 110 20.27 5.05 4.48
C SER A 110 18.94 5.07 5.21
N PRO A 111 18.91 5.50 6.49
CA PRO A 111 17.69 5.48 7.28
C PRO A 111 16.63 6.30 6.54
N LEU A 112 15.42 5.74 6.42
CA LEU A 112 14.21 6.24 5.73
C LEU A 112 13.67 7.56 6.34
N ARG A 113 14.54 8.47 6.76
CA ARG A 113 14.25 9.80 7.30
C ARG A 113 13.83 10.81 6.22
N ARG A 114 13.67 10.39 4.97
CA ARG A 114 13.31 11.27 3.84
C ARG A 114 12.04 10.80 3.12
N ILE A 115 10.96 10.56 3.86
CA ILE A 115 9.63 10.41 3.27
C ILE A 115 8.80 11.68 3.56
N GLY A 116 9.34 12.83 3.15
CA GLY A 116 8.67 14.14 3.29
C GLY A 116 7.27 14.19 2.64
N PRO A 117 7.07 13.62 1.44
CA PRO A 117 5.75 13.44 0.81
C PRO A 117 4.76 12.60 1.62
N LEU A 118 5.21 11.43 2.12
CA LEU A 118 4.40 10.54 2.95
C LEU A 118 3.97 11.25 4.22
N ARG A 119 4.90 11.90 4.92
CA ARG A 119 4.60 12.70 6.11
C ARG A 119 3.48 13.72 5.81
N ARG A 120 3.52 14.44 4.68
CA ARG A 120 2.46 15.42 4.32
C ARG A 120 1.11 14.80 3.92
N ALA A 121 1.10 13.65 3.25
CA ALA A 121 -0.13 12.94 2.88
C ALA A 121 -0.79 12.29 4.10
N VAL A 122 0.04 11.78 4.99
CA VAL A 122 -0.32 11.09 6.23
C VAL A 122 -0.67 12.08 7.33
N ASP A 123 0.01 13.23 7.43
CA ASP A 123 -0.32 14.36 8.33
C ASP A 123 -1.69 14.96 7.98
N ARG A 124 -2.03 15.07 6.68
CA ARG A 124 -3.39 15.46 6.23
C ARG A 124 -4.48 14.45 6.64
N LEU A 125 -4.10 13.23 6.98
CA LEU A 125 -4.97 12.15 7.47
C LEU A 125 -4.76 11.86 8.97
N GLY A 126 -3.85 12.58 9.65
CA GLY A 126 -3.48 12.41 11.07
C GLY A 126 -2.65 11.17 11.42
N ILE A 127 -2.18 10.38 10.47
CA ILE A 127 -1.55 9.06 10.75
C ILE A 127 -0.04 9.24 11.10
N GLU A 128 0.57 8.33 11.86
CA GLU A 128 2.04 8.29 12.03
C GLU A 128 2.54 6.92 11.59
N ILE A 129 3.66 6.88 10.86
CA ILE A 129 4.22 5.66 10.26
C ILE A 129 5.64 5.43 10.80
N GLU A 130 5.88 4.25 11.36
CA GLU A 130 7.22 3.71 11.60
C GLU A 130 7.57 2.64 10.56
N SER A 131 8.81 2.62 10.05
CA SER A 131 9.25 1.68 9.01
C SER A 131 10.56 0.95 9.37
N ARG A 132 10.63 -0.36 9.10
CA ARG A 132 11.84 -1.21 9.13
C ARG A 132 11.77 -2.31 8.06
N GLY A 133 12.89 -2.55 7.37
CA GLY A 133 12.97 -3.31 6.11
C GLY A 133 13.00 -4.85 6.21
N GLY A 134 12.71 -5.49 5.07
CA GLY A 134 12.80 -6.93 4.82
C GLY A 134 13.60 -7.25 3.54
N VAL A 135 14.12 -8.48 3.47
CA VAL A 135 15.03 -9.02 2.43
C VAL A 135 14.30 -10.07 1.61
N GLY A 136 14.51 -10.11 0.28
CA GLY A 136 14.06 -11.20 -0.59
C GLY A 136 14.45 -10.98 -2.06
N SER A 137 15.10 -12.00 -2.64
CA SER A 137 15.66 -12.03 -4.00
C SER A 137 14.89 -13.02 -4.88
N ASP A 138 13.75 -12.59 -5.40
CA ASP A 138 13.23 -13.05 -6.67
C ASP A 138 12.34 -11.91 -7.20
N ARG A 139 12.69 -11.33 -8.34
CA ARG A 139 12.13 -10.04 -8.76
C ARG A 139 11.37 -10.20 -10.07
N PRO A 140 10.02 -10.15 -10.04
CA PRO A 140 9.24 -9.92 -11.25
C PRO A 140 9.74 -8.65 -11.95
N THR A 141 9.59 -8.58 -13.28
CA THR A 141 9.83 -7.36 -14.06
C THR A 141 9.16 -6.18 -13.36
N ARG A 142 9.93 -5.12 -13.10
CA ARG A 142 9.41 -3.97 -12.36
C ARG A 142 8.25 -3.38 -13.17
N MET A 143 7.17 -2.99 -12.50
CA MET A 143 6.01 -2.42 -13.18
C MET A 143 6.22 -0.93 -13.42
N ARG A 144 5.81 -0.41 -14.58
CA ARG A 144 5.80 1.03 -14.82
C ARG A 144 4.68 1.69 -14.02
N LEU A 145 4.91 2.92 -13.57
CA LEU A 145 3.91 3.69 -12.84
C LEU A 145 2.61 3.90 -13.65
N VAL A 146 2.73 4.07 -14.97
CA VAL A 146 1.58 4.23 -15.86
C VAL A 146 0.69 2.98 -15.91
N ASP A 147 1.29 1.80 -15.91
CA ASP A 147 0.54 0.54 -15.91
C ASP A 147 -0.19 0.36 -14.58
N ARG A 148 0.45 0.79 -13.47
CA ARG A 148 -0.13 0.78 -12.13
C ARG A 148 -1.37 1.68 -12.03
N ILE A 149 -1.27 2.91 -12.54
CA ILE A 149 -2.38 3.88 -12.57
C ILE A 149 -3.53 3.32 -13.40
N ALA A 150 -3.26 2.79 -14.60
CA ALA A 150 -4.29 2.22 -15.46
C ALA A 150 -5.04 1.05 -14.80
N MET A 151 -4.34 0.19 -14.04
CA MET A 151 -4.98 -0.89 -13.28
C MET A 151 -5.91 -0.37 -12.17
N LEU A 152 -5.53 0.71 -11.50
CA LEU A 152 -6.34 1.34 -10.47
C LEU A 152 -7.55 2.06 -11.04
N GLU A 153 -7.38 2.79 -12.15
CA GLU A 153 -8.48 3.42 -12.88
C GLU A 153 -9.51 2.38 -13.36
N ALA A 154 -9.04 1.26 -13.91
CA ALA A 154 -9.90 0.14 -14.29
C ALA A 154 -10.65 -0.48 -13.09
N ALA A 155 -10.12 -0.36 -11.87
CA ALA A 155 -10.76 -0.80 -10.64
C ALA A 155 -11.65 0.28 -9.98
N GLY A 156 -11.86 1.43 -10.63
CA GLY A 156 -12.74 2.49 -10.13
C GLY A 156 -12.05 3.44 -9.14
N PHE A 157 -10.76 3.70 -9.34
CA PHE A 157 -10.02 4.71 -8.59
C PHE A 157 -9.65 5.92 -9.44
N THR A 158 -9.57 7.08 -8.79
CA THR A 158 -8.86 8.25 -9.32
C THR A 158 -7.52 8.37 -8.62
N CYS A 159 -6.43 8.55 -9.37
CA CYS A 159 -5.08 8.50 -8.83
C CYS A 159 -4.40 9.87 -8.81
N ASN A 160 -3.70 10.17 -7.73
CA ASN A 160 -2.66 11.20 -7.66
C ASN A 160 -1.38 10.54 -7.19
N PHE A 161 -0.22 11.06 -7.56
CA PHE A 161 1.06 10.52 -7.10
C PHE A 161 2.06 11.62 -6.77
N ASP A 162 2.98 11.31 -5.86
CA ASP A 162 4.19 12.09 -5.60
C ASP A 162 5.39 11.13 -5.74
N ALA A 163 6.40 11.55 -6.50
CA ALA A 163 7.56 10.73 -6.82
C ALA A 163 8.78 11.21 -6.04
N ASP A 164 9.37 10.33 -5.23
CA ASP A 164 10.68 10.52 -4.61
C ASP A 164 11.72 9.64 -5.32
N PRO A 165 13.02 10.01 -5.33
CA PRO A 165 14.08 9.18 -5.92
C PRO A 165 14.13 7.72 -5.44
N VAL A 166 13.56 7.40 -4.28
CA VAL A 166 13.61 6.06 -3.67
C VAL A 166 12.32 5.25 -3.88
N ALA A 167 11.16 5.90 -3.93
CA ALA A 167 9.85 5.27 -4.08
C ALA A 167 8.82 6.27 -4.59
N VAL A 168 7.77 5.78 -5.24
CA VAL A 168 6.61 6.62 -5.56
C VAL A 168 5.53 6.37 -4.52
N THR A 169 4.91 7.44 -4.05
CA THR A 169 3.68 7.38 -3.25
C THR A 169 2.51 7.65 -4.17
N LEU A 170 1.67 6.65 -4.37
CA LEU A 170 0.41 6.74 -5.10
C LEU A 170 -0.74 6.82 -4.10
N VAL A 171 -1.62 7.80 -4.31
CA VAL A 171 -2.86 7.98 -3.56
C VAL A 171 -4.03 7.81 -4.52
N ALA A 172 -4.78 6.72 -4.34
CA ALA A 172 -5.94 6.38 -5.14
C ALA A 172 -7.23 6.58 -4.31
N ARG A 173 -8.20 7.30 -4.86
CA ARG A 173 -9.51 7.54 -4.21
C ARG A 173 -10.60 6.79 -4.95
N ARG A 174 -11.41 6.02 -4.21
CA ARG A 174 -12.54 5.28 -4.79
C ARG A 174 -13.53 6.26 -5.38
N THR A 175 -13.84 6.13 -6.66
CA THR A 175 -14.92 6.90 -7.28
C THR A 175 -16.24 6.39 -6.70
N GLY A 176 -17.03 7.27 -6.09
CA GLY A 176 -18.38 6.90 -5.70
C GLY A 176 -19.15 6.42 -6.92
N SER A 177 -19.89 5.33 -6.80
CA SER A 177 -20.99 5.10 -7.74
C SER A 177 -21.92 6.30 -7.60
N SER A 178 -22.01 7.15 -8.62
CA SER A 178 -23.13 8.08 -8.70
C SER A 178 -24.40 7.22 -8.72
N SER A 179 -25.05 7.08 -7.57
CA SER A 179 -26.47 6.81 -7.54
C SER A 179 -27.12 8.04 -8.16
N ILE A 180 -27.36 7.98 -9.47
CA ILE A 180 -28.39 8.78 -10.08
C ILE A 180 -29.68 8.19 -9.51
N ASP A 181 -30.14 8.74 -8.39
CA ASP A 181 -31.54 8.60 -7.99
C ASP A 181 -32.37 9.20 -9.13
N ARG A 182 -33.19 8.34 -9.74
CA ARG A 182 -34.30 8.71 -10.60
C ARG A 182 -35.59 8.56 -9.83
#